data_AF-A0A534NXG7-F1
#
_entry.id   AF-A0A534NXG7-F1
#
_cell.length_a   1.000
_cell.length_b   1.000
_cell.length_c   1.000
_cell.angle_alpha   90.00
_cell.angle_beta   90.00
_cell.angle_gamma   90.00
#
_symmetry.space_group_name_H-M   'P 1'
#
loop_
_entity.id
_entity.type
_entity.pdbx_description
1 polymer ?
#
loop_
_entity_poly.entity_id
_entity_poly.type
_entity_poly.pdbx_seq_one_letter_code
_entity_poly.pdbx_strand_id
1 'polypeptide(L)'
;MLALVLVLAAATPFQESLAELARSKAKDPQKLHRLFDLAWQYDNAEHPELATSRGVAGYNNRWTDESLEAIERRKHETVSLGQALSAIDRRKVDAQDQVNYDLFRRDVDDDLAAQRFPRELLAITQLAGPQYLSSTLDIMPARTARDYQDIV
;
A
#
# COMPACT_ATOMS: atom_id res chain seq x y z
N MET A 1 -36.48 6.58 0.28
CA MET A 1 -35.46 6.70 1.34
C MET A 1 -34.75 5.36 1.46
N LEU A 2 -33.60 5.20 0.82
CA LEU A 2 -32.74 4.02 1.00
C LEU A 2 -31.83 4.29 2.19
N ALA A 3 -31.97 3.49 3.23
CA ALA A 3 -31.10 3.51 4.41
C ALA A 3 -29.74 2.95 4.01
N LEU A 4 -28.71 3.80 4.05
CA LEU A 4 -27.32 3.38 3.92
C LEU A 4 -26.95 2.62 5.20
N VAL A 5 -26.88 1.30 5.11
CA VAL A 5 -26.31 0.47 6.18
C VAL A 5 -24.81 0.72 6.16
N LEU A 6 -24.31 1.54 7.09
CA LEU A 6 -22.89 1.54 7.44
C LEU A 6 -22.60 0.18 8.09
N VAL A 7 -22.08 -0.75 7.30
CA VAL A 7 -21.36 -1.89 7.87
C VAL A 7 -20.06 -1.30 8.43
N LEU A 8 -19.91 -1.25 9.76
CA LEU A 8 -18.58 -1.09 10.36
C LEU A 8 -17.78 -2.33 9.97
N ALA A 9 -16.97 -2.22 8.91
CA ALA A 9 -15.96 -3.22 8.64
C ALA A 9 -14.98 -3.23 9.82
N ALA A 10 -14.61 -4.43 10.30
CA ALA A 10 -13.57 -4.57 11.30
C ALA A 10 -12.25 -3.97 10.78
N ALA A 11 -11.44 -3.41 11.68
CA ALA A 11 -10.14 -2.86 11.32
C ALA A 11 -9.28 -3.95 10.66
N THR A 12 -8.60 -3.59 9.57
CA THR A 12 -7.68 -4.51 8.90
C THR A 12 -6.40 -4.67 9.73
N PRO A 13 -5.61 -5.75 9.52
CA PRO A 13 -4.32 -5.91 10.22
C PRO A 13 -3.37 -4.72 10.01
N PHE A 14 -3.43 -4.08 8.84
CA PHE A 14 -2.65 -2.88 8.57
C PHE A 14 -3.13 -1.68 9.41
N GLN A 15 -4.44 -1.43 9.46
CA GLN A 15 -5.02 -0.38 10.30
C GLN A 15 -4.72 -0.60 11.79
N GLU A 16 -4.77 -1.85 12.26
CA GLU A 16 -4.40 -2.22 13.62
C GLU A 16 -2.93 -1.88 13.92
N SER A 17 -2.02 -2.23 13.00
CA SER A 17 -0.59 -1.93 13.11
C SER A 17 -0.31 -0.42 13.14
N LEU A 18 -1.01 0.36 12.31
CA LEU A 18 -0.93 1.83 12.33
C LEU A 18 -1.44 2.41 13.65
N ALA A 19 -2.57 1.88 14.16
CA ALA A 19 -3.14 2.33 15.42
C ALA A 19 -2.25 1.96 16.62
N GLU A 20 -1.54 0.83 16.58
CA GLU A 20 -0.54 0.46 17.57
C GLU A 20 0.65 1.43 17.51
N LEU A 21 1.16 1.72 16.32
CA LEU A 21 2.27 2.66 16.11
C LEU A 21 1.94 4.05 16.69
N ALA A 22 0.72 4.55 16.42
CA ALA A 22 0.24 5.83 16.94
C ALA A 22 0.25 5.87 18.48
N ARG A 23 -0.24 4.79 19.13
CA ARG A 23 -0.30 4.62 20.59
C ARG A 23 1.07 4.35 21.23
N SER A 24 2.07 3.95 20.45
CA SER A 24 3.39 3.61 20.98
C SER A 24 4.08 4.82 21.65
N LYS A 25 4.91 4.53 22.66
CA LYS A 25 5.72 5.55 23.38
C LYS A 25 7.06 5.88 22.69
N ALA A 26 7.28 5.38 21.47
CA ALA A 26 8.48 5.68 20.70
C ALA A 26 8.56 7.19 20.35
N LYS A 27 9.77 7.73 20.13
CA LYS A 27 9.90 9.12 19.69
C LYS A 27 9.57 9.22 18.19
N ASP A 28 9.26 10.44 17.75
CA ASP A 28 8.82 10.72 16.37
C ASP A 28 9.76 10.17 15.28
N PRO A 29 11.11 10.27 15.39
CA PRO A 29 12.00 9.63 14.41
C PRO A 29 11.79 8.12 14.31
N GLN A 30 11.68 7.41 15.44
CA GLN A 30 11.45 5.96 15.39
C GLN A 30 10.05 5.61 14.88
N LYS A 31 9.05 6.45 15.17
CA LYS A 31 7.70 6.26 14.63
C LYS A 31 7.70 6.41 13.10
N LEU A 32 8.45 7.38 12.57
CA LEU A 32 8.54 7.62 11.13
C LEU A 32 9.12 6.42 10.38
N HIS A 33 10.28 5.93 10.81
CA HIS A 33 10.89 4.75 10.17
C HIS A 33 10.00 3.52 10.26
N ARG A 34 9.38 3.27 11.42
CA ARG A 34 8.40 2.17 11.56
C ARG A 34 7.18 2.33 10.66
N LEU A 35 6.71 3.56 10.43
CA LEU A 35 5.60 3.82 9.51
C LEU A 35 6.00 3.46 8.08
N PHE A 36 7.22 3.83 7.66
CA PHE A 36 7.75 3.46 6.35
C PHE A 36 7.88 1.94 6.18
N ASP A 37 8.38 1.24 7.21
CA ASP A 37 8.47 -0.22 7.19
C ASP A 37 7.09 -0.88 7.03
N LEU A 38 6.10 -0.41 7.80
CA LEU A 38 4.73 -0.91 7.72
C LEU A 38 4.11 -0.64 6.34
N ALA A 39 4.27 0.57 5.81
CA ALA A 39 3.74 0.94 4.50
C ALA A 39 4.41 0.14 3.37
N TRP A 40 5.72 -0.08 3.46
CA TRP A 40 6.47 -0.89 2.50
C TRP A 40 6.02 -2.35 2.49
N GLN A 41 5.85 -2.96 3.67
CA GLN A 41 5.38 -4.34 3.79
C GLN A 41 3.94 -4.48 3.27
N TYR A 42 3.08 -3.52 3.62
CA TYR A 42 1.70 -3.47 3.14
C TYR A 42 1.63 -3.33 1.63
N ASP A 43 2.36 -2.39 1.03
CA ASP A 43 2.34 -2.15 -0.43
C ASP A 43 2.83 -3.38 -1.21
N ASN A 44 3.88 -4.07 -0.76
CA ASN A 44 4.32 -5.30 -1.40
C ASN A 44 3.30 -6.45 -1.27
N ALA A 45 2.51 -6.47 -0.18
CA ALA A 45 1.50 -7.50 0.03
C ALA A 45 0.21 -7.25 -0.75
N GLU A 46 -0.18 -5.99 -0.93
CA GLU A 46 -1.35 -5.58 -1.72
C GLU A 46 -1.06 -5.53 -3.22
N HIS A 47 0.18 -5.23 -3.61
CA HIS A 47 0.63 -5.18 -5.02
C HIS A 47 1.82 -6.15 -5.29
N PRO A 48 1.58 -7.48 -5.29
CA PRO A 48 2.61 -8.51 -5.53
C PRO A 48 3.45 -8.33 -6.80
N GLU A 49 2.86 -7.77 -7.85
CA GLU A 49 3.50 -7.50 -9.13
C GLU A 49 4.58 -6.42 -8.99
N LEU A 50 4.31 -5.39 -8.17
CA LEU A 50 5.31 -4.38 -7.83
C LEU A 50 6.40 -4.98 -6.95
N ALA A 51 6.04 -5.84 -5.99
CA ALA A 51 7.01 -6.58 -5.17
C ALA A 51 7.97 -7.40 -6.04
N THR A 52 7.45 -8.10 -7.05
CA THR A 52 8.21 -8.83 -8.06
C THR A 52 9.17 -7.90 -8.81
N SER A 53 8.66 -6.75 -9.31
CA SER A 53 9.48 -5.77 -10.04
C SER A 53 10.62 -5.16 -9.21
N ARG A 54 10.44 -5.09 -7.88
CA ARG A 54 11.43 -4.63 -6.91
C ARG A 54 12.41 -5.72 -6.47
N GLY A 55 12.18 -6.98 -6.88
CA GLY A 55 12.97 -8.14 -6.45
C GLY A 55 12.67 -8.62 -5.03
N VAL A 56 11.51 -8.26 -4.47
CA VAL A 56 11.07 -8.74 -3.15
C VAL A 56 10.50 -10.14 -3.30
N ALA A 57 11.16 -11.13 -2.69
CA ALA A 57 10.77 -12.53 -2.78
C ALA A 57 9.49 -12.84 -1.98
N GLY A 58 8.80 -13.92 -2.36
CA GLY A 58 7.66 -14.48 -1.61
C GLY A 58 6.27 -14.02 -2.09
N TYR A 59 6.20 -13.15 -3.10
CA TYR A 59 4.95 -12.63 -3.64
C TYR A 59 4.64 -13.10 -5.07
N ASN A 60 5.60 -13.77 -5.72
CA ASN A 60 5.57 -14.16 -7.13
C ASN A 60 4.35 -15.01 -7.54
N ASN A 61 3.72 -15.72 -6.61
CA ASN A 61 2.56 -16.58 -6.86
C ASN A 61 1.21 -15.89 -6.61
N ARG A 62 1.17 -14.55 -6.58
CA ARG A 62 0.00 -13.76 -6.22
C ARG A 62 -0.21 -12.61 -7.20
N TRP A 63 -1.44 -12.17 -7.29
CA TRP A 63 -1.85 -10.98 -8.04
C TRP A 63 -2.58 -10.01 -7.11
N THR A 64 -2.59 -8.74 -7.47
CA THR A 64 -3.40 -7.71 -6.83
C THR A 64 -4.88 -8.13 -6.87
N ASP A 65 -5.57 -8.04 -5.73
CA ASP A 65 -7.01 -8.27 -5.67
C ASP A 65 -7.74 -7.01 -6.17
N GLU A 66 -8.24 -7.07 -7.40
CA GLU A 66 -8.96 -5.99 -8.08
C GLU A 66 -10.49 -6.04 -7.87
N SER A 67 -10.97 -6.78 -6.86
CA SER A 67 -12.38 -6.69 -6.44
C SER A 67 -12.72 -5.30 -5.89
N LEU A 68 -13.97 -4.87 -6.07
CA LEU A 68 -14.43 -3.56 -5.58
C LEU A 68 -14.29 -3.46 -4.06
N GLU A 69 -14.51 -4.57 -3.36
CA GLU A 69 -14.35 -4.67 -1.91
C GLU A 69 -12.90 -4.45 -1.48
N ALA A 70 -11.93 -5.06 -2.17
CA ALA A 70 -10.50 -4.86 -1.88
C ALA A 70 -10.04 -3.43 -2.22
N ILE A 71 -10.52 -2.87 -3.33
CA ILE A 71 -10.22 -1.48 -3.73
C ILE A 71 -10.75 -0.50 -2.68
N GLU A 72 -12.00 -0.64 -2.24
CA GLU A 72 -12.58 0.25 -1.23
C GLU A 72 -11.88 0.09 0.13
N ARG A 73 -11.50 -1.15 0.50
CA ARG A 73 -10.67 -1.39 1.68
C ARG A 73 -9.35 -0.61 1.59
N ARG A 74 -8.61 -0.72 0.48
CA ARG A 74 -7.33 -0.01 0.29
C ARG A 74 -7.50 1.51 0.39
N LYS A 75 -8.59 2.08 -0.16
CA LYS A 75 -8.90 3.51 0.00
C LYS A 75 -9.03 3.94 1.46
N HIS A 76 -9.75 3.16 2.28
CA HIS A 76 -9.87 3.41 3.72
C HIS A 76 -8.54 3.23 4.48
N GLU A 77 -7.72 2.28 4.04
CA GLU A 77 -6.37 2.05 4.58
C GLU A 77 -5.44 3.23 4.29
N THR A 78 -5.48 3.83 3.09
CA THR A 78 -4.75 5.06 2.76
C THR A 78 -5.14 6.23 3.67
N VAL A 79 -6.43 6.38 4.01
CA VAL A 79 -6.89 7.41 4.97
C VAL A 79 -6.26 7.18 6.35
N SER A 80 -6.21 5.93 6.79
CA SER A 80 -5.62 5.55 8.07
C SER A 80 -4.10 5.79 8.08
N LEU A 81 -3.42 5.52 6.96
CA LEU A 81 -2.00 5.81 6.78
C LEU A 81 -1.70 7.31 6.87
N GLY A 82 -2.48 8.16 6.19
CA GLY A 82 -2.34 9.61 6.26
C GLY A 82 -2.57 10.18 7.66
N GLN A 83 -3.51 9.61 8.41
CA GLN A 83 -3.74 9.96 9.81
C GLN A 83 -2.54 9.56 10.70
N ALA A 84 -2.02 8.34 10.54
CA ALA A 84 -0.85 7.87 11.28
C ALA A 84 0.39 8.73 10.99
N LEU A 85 0.62 9.09 9.73
CA LEU A 85 1.71 10.00 9.32
C LEU A 85 1.56 11.38 9.97
N SER A 86 0.33 11.90 10.07
CA SER A 86 0.04 13.22 10.67
C SER A 86 0.23 13.28 12.18
N ALA A 87 0.25 12.14 12.85
CA ALA A 87 0.55 12.07 14.28
C ALA A 87 2.04 12.27 14.59
N ILE A 88 2.92 12.23 13.59
CA ILE A 88 4.37 12.37 13.74
C ILE A 88 4.75 13.86 13.60
N ASP A 89 5.41 14.43 14.61
CA ASP A 89 5.88 15.82 14.53
C ASP A 89 7.16 15.93 13.69
N ARG A 90 7.00 16.36 12.43
CA ARG A 90 8.09 16.62 11.47
C ARG A 90 9.23 17.47 12.07
N ARG A 91 8.97 18.38 13.01
CA ARG A 91 10.01 19.24 13.58
C ARG A 91 10.95 18.49 14.54
N LYS A 92 10.57 17.29 14.97
CA LYS A 92 11.35 16.45 15.88
C LYS A 92 12.15 15.36 15.17
N VAL A 93 12.09 15.28 13.85
CA VAL A 93 12.95 14.41 13.04
C VAL A 93 14.11 15.21 12.44
N ASP A 94 15.22 14.54 12.13
CA ASP A 94 16.42 15.20 11.60
C ASP A 94 16.20 15.74 10.18
N ALA A 95 17.14 16.53 9.68
CA ALA A 95 16.97 17.21 8.39
C ALA A 95 16.80 16.25 7.20
N GLN A 96 17.41 15.07 7.24
CA GLN A 96 17.29 14.08 6.17
C GLN A 96 15.91 13.41 6.25
N ASP A 97 15.48 13.01 7.45
CA ASP A 97 14.17 12.41 7.68
C ASP A 97 13.02 13.39 7.45
N GLN A 98 13.26 14.70 7.58
CA GLN A 98 12.28 15.72 7.17
C GLN A 98 11.99 15.68 5.67
N VAL A 99 13.01 15.48 4.84
CA VAL A 99 12.82 15.35 3.39
C VAL A 99 12.08 14.05 3.08
N ASN A 100 12.46 12.94 3.72
CA ASN A 100 11.77 11.65 3.55
C ASN A 100 10.28 11.74 3.96
N TYR A 101 10.01 12.40 5.09
CA TYR A 101 8.66 12.68 5.55
C TYR A 101 7.86 13.48 4.52
N ASP A 102 8.45 14.53 3.94
CA ASP A 102 7.77 15.41 2.99
C ASP A 102 7.46 14.69 1.67
N LEU A 103 8.38 13.85 1.18
CA LEU A 103 8.16 13.03 -0.01
C LEU A 103 7.04 12.01 0.23
N PHE A 104 7.12 11.26 1.32
CA PHE A 104 6.10 10.27 1.65
C PHE A 104 4.74 10.91 1.92
N ARG A 105 4.71 12.09 2.56
CA ARG A 105 3.50 12.89 2.75
C ARG A 105 2.86 13.22 1.41
N ARG A 106 3.66 13.70 0.46
CA ARG A 106 3.16 14.04 -0.87
C ARG A 106 2.55 12.82 -1.56
N ASP A 107 3.20 11.66 -1.52
CA ASP A 107 2.68 10.44 -2.13
C ASP A 107 1.32 10.05 -1.53
N VAL A 108 1.20 10.07 -0.20
CA VAL A 108 -0.06 9.79 0.51
C VAL A 108 -1.15 10.82 0.19
N ASP A 109 -0.80 12.10 0.13
CA ASP A 109 -1.75 13.17 -0.21
C ASP A 109 -2.24 13.05 -1.66
N ASP A 110 -1.35 12.69 -2.59
CA ASP A 110 -1.68 12.43 -4.00
C ASP A 110 -2.61 11.20 -4.13
N ASP A 111 -2.36 10.12 -3.38
CA ASP A 111 -3.23 8.94 -3.34
C ASP A 111 -4.62 9.25 -2.79
N LEU A 112 -4.70 9.99 -1.67
CA LEU A 112 -5.97 10.46 -1.10
C LEU A 112 -6.73 11.35 -2.08
N ALA A 113 -6.02 12.28 -2.72
CA ALA A 113 -6.57 13.16 -3.72
C ALA A 113 -7.04 12.39 -4.97
N ALA A 114 -6.41 11.26 -5.31
CA ALA A 114 -6.80 10.43 -6.45
C ALA A 114 -8.12 9.68 -6.21
N GLN A 115 -8.52 9.41 -4.96
CA GLN A 115 -9.75 8.65 -4.65
C GLN A 115 -11.03 9.31 -5.18
N ARG A 116 -11.03 10.62 -5.43
CA ARG A 116 -12.18 11.33 -6.06
C ARG A 116 -12.36 10.97 -7.55
N PHE A 117 -11.38 10.32 -8.15
CA PHE A 117 -11.38 9.89 -9.54
C PHE A 117 -11.35 8.35 -9.58
N PRO A 118 -12.51 7.68 -9.76
CA PRO A 118 -12.62 6.23 -9.63
C PRO A 118 -11.94 5.50 -10.80
N ARG A 119 -10.62 5.28 -10.68
CA ARG A 119 -9.75 4.67 -11.70
C ARG A 119 -10.15 3.22 -11.98
N GLU A 120 -10.75 2.54 -11.01
CA GLU A 120 -11.30 1.20 -11.14
C GLU A 120 -12.39 1.09 -12.23
N LEU A 121 -13.05 2.20 -12.58
CA LEU A 121 -14.00 2.25 -13.70
C LEU A 121 -13.31 2.33 -15.07
N LEU A 122 -11.99 2.48 -15.09
CA LEU A 122 -11.12 2.48 -16.26
C LEU A 122 -10.16 1.29 -16.20
N ALA A 123 -10.70 0.09 -16.00
CA ALA A 123 -9.93 -1.15 -15.84
C ALA A 123 -8.93 -1.43 -16.97
N ILE A 124 -9.19 -0.93 -18.19
CA ILE A 124 -8.30 -1.03 -19.35
C ILE A 124 -8.04 0.36 -19.91
N THR A 125 -6.76 0.73 -20.02
CA THR A 125 -6.29 1.95 -20.67
C THR A 125 -5.06 1.66 -21.54
N GLN A 126 -4.60 2.65 -22.30
CA GLN A 126 -3.35 2.59 -23.05
C GLN A 126 -2.08 2.60 -22.17
N LEU A 127 -2.22 2.83 -20.85
CA LEU A 127 -1.10 2.92 -19.90
C LEU A 127 -1.13 1.85 -18.81
N ALA A 128 -2.28 1.23 -18.55
CA ALA A 128 -2.48 0.29 -17.45
C ALA A 128 -3.67 -0.64 -17.69
N GLY A 129 -3.71 -1.74 -16.94
CA GLY A 129 -4.79 -2.73 -16.94
C GLY A 129 -4.28 -4.17 -17.03
N PRO A 130 -5.17 -5.16 -16.89
CA PRO A 130 -4.82 -6.58 -16.83
C PRO A 130 -4.10 -7.09 -18.09
N GLN A 131 -4.26 -6.41 -19.23
CA GLN A 131 -3.57 -6.72 -20.48
C GLN A 131 -2.04 -6.60 -20.40
N TYR A 132 -1.51 -5.92 -19.38
CA TYR A 132 -0.06 -5.79 -19.17
C TYR A 132 0.50 -6.82 -18.18
N LEU A 133 -0.32 -7.63 -17.51
CA LEU A 133 0.14 -8.55 -16.46
C LEU A 133 1.12 -9.62 -16.97
N SER A 134 1.07 -9.96 -18.26
CA SER A 134 2.05 -10.86 -18.87
C SER A 134 3.48 -10.33 -18.77
N SER A 135 3.69 -9.02 -18.76
CA SER A 135 5.03 -8.41 -18.60
C SER A 135 5.64 -8.67 -17.21
N THR A 136 4.81 -8.91 -16.20
CA THR A 136 5.29 -9.35 -14.87
C THR A 136 5.96 -10.72 -14.97
N LEU A 137 5.46 -11.62 -15.82
CA LEU A 137 6.04 -12.96 -16.00
C LEU A 137 7.46 -12.90 -16.59
N ASP A 138 7.75 -11.91 -17.44
CA ASP A 138 9.07 -11.74 -18.07
C ASP A 138 10.17 -11.38 -17.05
N ILE A 139 9.79 -10.77 -15.93
CA ILE A 139 10.71 -10.33 -14.88
C ILE A 139 10.71 -11.24 -13.65
N MET A 140 9.85 -12.27 -13.62
CA MET A 140 9.86 -13.26 -12.56
C MET A 140 11.18 -14.06 -12.57
N PRO A 141 11.74 -14.39 -11.38
CA PRO A 141 12.83 -15.35 -11.30
C PRO A 141 12.42 -16.70 -11.93
N ALA A 142 13.37 -17.38 -12.57
CA ALA A 142 13.19 -18.72 -13.14
C ALA A 142 14.47 -19.56 -12.93
N ARG A 143 14.95 -19.65 -11.68
CA ARG A 143 16.23 -20.27 -11.31
C ARG A 143 16.05 -21.58 -10.54
N THR A 144 14.94 -21.73 -9.83
CA THR A 144 14.65 -22.90 -9.00
C THR A 144 13.35 -23.58 -9.43
N ALA A 145 13.15 -24.84 -9.03
CA ALA A 145 11.87 -25.53 -9.24
C ALA A 145 10.70 -24.78 -8.59
N ARG A 146 10.95 -24.09 -7.47
CA ARG A 146 9.92 -23.27 -6.82
C ARG A 146 9.57 -22.05 -7.66
N ASP A 147 10.56 -21.39 -8.26
CA ASP A 147 10.34 -20.21 -9.10
C ASP A 147 9.39 -20.55 -10.27
N TYR A 148 9.58 -21.71 -10.92
CA TYR A 148 8.68 -22.19 -11.96
C TYR A 148 7.27 -22.52 -11.44
N GLN A 149 7.13 -23.00 -10.20
CA GLN A 149 5.82 -23.22 -9.57
C GLN A 149 5.11 -21.92 -9.22
N ASP A 150 5.85 -20.83 -8.95
CA ASP A 150 5.24 -19.54 -8.68
C ASP A 150 4.73 -18.87 -9.97
N ILE A 151 5.30 -19.21 -11.13
CA ILE A 151 4.88 -18.71 -12.46
C ILE A 151 3.57 -19.32 -12.97
N VAL A 152 3.26 -20.57 -12.60
CA VAL A 152 2.14 -21.38 -13.16
C VAL A 152 1.01 -21.52 -12.15
#